data_AF-A0A2N4XEH7-F1
#
_entry.id   AF-A0A2N4XEH7-F1
#
_cell.length_a   1.000
_cell.length_b   1.000
_cell.length_c   1.000
_cell.angle_alpha   90.00
_cell.angle_beta   90.00
_cell.angle_gamma   90.00
#
_symmetry.space_group_name_H-M   'P 1'
#
loop_
_entity.id
_entity.type
_entity.pdbx_description
1 polymer ?
#
loop_
_entity_poly.entity_id
_entity_poly.type
_entity_poly.pdbx_seq_one_letter_code
_entity_poly.pdbx_strand_id
1 'polypeptide(L)'
;MMKLGGLNEIRHLKNMIPISRKVLLLVILVLAMAACNDPTRLNSKGNKATPVNTLAANKVVENDSIIVDDFHYPVDSAFTTKVLPTGIFHGDEVWNNASVLQWFGLFKGQDGYYLKQTEIKTERVNDAIVDENESDKTGWSVQALNKDSCLILIESLPFLTDRNIQSVKLSNEFIYPGDTVSIKYSGINYKIYAKGGKKQIPNQPDWFEVWNYRLYITATIKGQERKTLLIAQPNGDDRMINIIFAGDIDGDGILDLLIDTTDDYNVSIPTIYLSKPAANGEVVKPIGGHKSVGC
;
A
#
# COMPACT_ATOMS: atom_id res chain seq x y z
N MET A 1 61.05 6.57 12.67
CA MET A 1 60.79 6.05 11.31
C MET A 1 60.94 4.53 11.34
N MET A 2 59.89 3.79 10.95
CA MET A 2 59.85 2.32 10.71
C MET A 2 60.11 1.30 11.86
N LYS A 3 59.28 0.23 11.82
CA LYS A 3 59.50 -1.18 12.26
C LYS A 3 59.63 -1.48 13.78
N LEU A 4 59.34 -2.70 14.28
CA LEU A 4 58.27 -3.72 14.05
C LEU A 4 58.62 -5.00 14.89
N GLY A 5 57.63 -5.64 15.54
CA GLY A 5 57.69 -7.08 15.93
C GLY A 5 57.78 -7.44 17.43
N GLY A 6 57.24 -8.63 17.79
CA GLY A 6 57.24 -9.25 19.15
C GLY A 6 56.07 -8.77 20.05
N LEU A 7 54.96 -9.48 20.33
CA LEU A 7 54.49 -10.89 20.24
C LEU A 7 54.76 -11.83 21.46
N ASN A 8 53.70 -12.56 21.85
CA ASN A 8 53.54 -13.67 22.84
C ASN A 8 53.37 -13.35 24.34
N GLU A 9 52.62 -14.13 25.14
CA GLU A 9 51.61 -15.18 24.80
C GLU A 9 50.17 -14.66 25.10
N ILE A 10 49.23 -15.15 25.94
CA ILE A 10 49.09 -16.35 26.80
C ILE A 10 47.70 -17.00 26.55
N ARG A 11 47.60 -18.33 26.68
CA ARG A 11 46.36 -19.17 26.63
C ARG A 11 45.30 -18.74 27.70
N HIS A 12 44.00 -19.11 27.67
CA HIS A 12 43.42 -20.45 27.40
C HIS A 12 41.90 -20.44 27.04
N LEU A 13 41.55 -21.19 25.99
CA LEU A 13 40.34 -22.01 25.75
C LEU A 13 39.05 -21.86 26.60
N LYS A 14 37.90 -21.77 25.90
CA LYS A 14 36.78 -22.72 26.09
C LYS A 14 35.81 -22.84 24.89
N ASN A 15 35.85 -24.02 24.27
CA ASN A 15 34.74 -24.83 23.74
C ASN A 15 33.74 -24.23 22.71
N MET A 16 33.92 -24.62 21.44
CA MET A 16 32.83 -24.75 20.46
C MET A 16 32.38 -26.22 20.36
N ILE A 17 31.09 -26.47 20.10
CA ILE A 17 30.52 -27.81 19.87
C ILE A 17 29.84 -27.82 18.49
N PRO A 18 30.20 -28.73 17.56
CA PRO A 18 29.53 -28.86 16.27
C PRO A 18 28.25 -29.69 16.38
N ILE A 19 27.13 -29.16 15.89
CA ILE A 19 25.84 -29.88 15.85
C ILE A 19 25.77 -30.73 14.58
N SER A 20 25.64 -32.04 14.73
CA SER A 20 25.58 -33.01 13.63
C SER A 20 24.15 -33.27 13.15
N ARG A 21 23.96 -33.37 11.84
CA ARG A 21 22.70 -33.84 11.23
C ARG A 21 22.52 -35.34 11.45
N LYS A 22 21.45 -35.76 12.16
CA LYS A 22 20.62 -36.96 11.90
C LYS A 22 19.63 -37.21 13.06
N VAL A 23 18.33 -37.17 12.78
CA VAL A 23 17.27 -37.83 13.58
C VAL A 23 16.30 -38.49 12.60
N LEU A 24 15.75 -39.65 12.97
CA LEU A 24 14.94 -40.53 12.13
C LEU A 24 13.68 -40.97 12.89
N LEU A 25 12.51 -40.71 12.32
CA LEU A 25 11.19 -41.23 12.72
C LEU A 25 10.44 -41.51 11.40
N LEU A 26 10.29 -42.74 10.90
CA LEU A 26 9.66 -43.94 11.47
C LEU A 26 8.14 -43.79 11.61
N VAL A 27 7.42 -44.29 10.60
CA VAL A 27 5.95 -44.31 10.49
C VAL A 27 5.50 -45.76 10.34
N ILE A 28 4.38 -46.13 10.97
CA ILE A 28 3.95 -47.52 11.15
C ILE A 28 2.80 -47.89 10.20
N LEU A 29 3.12 -48.79 9.28
CA LEU A 29 2.45 -50.06 8.92
C LEU A 29 0.90 -50.23 9.00
N VAL A 30 0.40 -51.10 8.09
CA VAL A 30 -0.89 -51.85 8.09
C VAL A 30 -2.12 -51.22 7.40
N LEU A 31 -2.21 -51.47 6.09
CA LEU A 31 -3.31 -52.13 5.37
C LEU A 31 -4.73 -52.20 6.00
N ALA A 32 -5.72 -51.83 5.19
CA ALA A 32 -6.98 -52.57 5.08
C ALA A 32 -7.26 -52.85 3.59
N MET A 33 -7.72 -54.06 3.27
CA MET A 33 -8.02 -54.54 1.92
C MET A 33 -9.31 -55.37 1.95
N ALA A 34 -9.92 -55.56 0.77
CA ALA A 34 -11.02 -56.49 0.48
C ALA A 34 -12.42 -56.13 1.03
N ALA A 35 -13.54 -56.53 0.40
CA ALA A 35 -13.79 -56.92 -1.00
C ALA A 35 -15.31 -57.13 -1.26
N CYS A 36 -15.73 -57.17 -2.54
CA CYS A 36 -16.90 -57.91 -3.08
C CYS A 36 -18.33 -57.48 -2.62
N ASN A 37 -19.43 -57.78 -3.32
CA ASN A 37 -19.66 -58.18 -4.72
C ASN A 37 -21.12 -57.87 -5.15
N ASP A 38 -21.34 -57.65 -6.46
CA ASP A 38 -22.24 -58.38 -7.38
C ASP A 38 -23.45 -59.23 -6.88
N PRO A 39 -24.47 -59.54 -7.72
CA PRO A 39 -25.04 -58.79 -8.86
C PRO A 39 -26.60 -58.93 -8.98
N THR A 40 -27.15 -58.75 -10.19
CA THR A 40 -28.52 -59.05 -10.67
C THR A 40 -29.60 -57.97 -10.38
N ARG A 41 -30.71 -57.87 -11.13
CA ARG A 41 -31.34 -58.79 -12.11
C ARG A 41 -32.09 -58.05 -13.24
N LEU A 42 -32.33 -58.74 -14.36
CA LEU A 42 -33.02 -58.24 -15.57
C LEU A 42 -34.53 -57.99 -15.35
N ASN A 43 -35.11 -57.01 -16.06
CA ASN A 43 -36.17 -57.25 -17.05
C ASN A 43 -36.55 -55.99 -17.86
N SER A 44 -37.15 -56.20 -19.04
CA SER A 44 -37.63 -55.14 -19.93
C SER A 44 -39.14 -55.19 -20.16
N LYS A 45 -39.78 -54.03 -20.43
CA LYS A 45 -40.77 -53.81 -21.51
C LYS A 45 -41.44 -52.42 -21.47
N GLY A 46 -41.56 -51.81 -22.65
CA GLY A 46 -42.85 -51.31 -23.14
C GLY A 46 -43.34 -49.92 -22.73
N ASN A 47 -42.95 -48.92 -23.52
CA ASN A 47 -43.76 -47.79 -24.00
C ASN A 47 -44.71 -47.03 -23.05
N LYS A 48 -44.39 -45.76 -22.79
CA LYS A 48 -45.22 -44.60 -23.23
C LYS A 48 -44.39 -43.30 -23.20
N ALA A 49 -44.87 -42.27 -23.89
CA ALA A 49 -44.13 -41.03 -24.17
C ALA A 49 -44.59 -39.83 -23.31
N THR A 50 -44.00 -38.65 -23.57
CA THR A 50 -44.32 -37.28 -23.07
C THR A 50 -43.67 -36.90 -21.73
N PRO A 51 -43.27 -35.63 -21.50
CA PRO A 51 -42.54 -34.71 -22.39
C PRO A 51 -41.18 -34.25 -21.81
N VAL A 52 -40.44 -33.49 -22.63
CA VAL A 52 -39.36 -32.50 -22.34
C VAL A 52 -38.83 -32.40 -20.88
N ASN A 53 -37.52 -32.59 -20.73
CA ASN A 53 -36.77 -32.29 -19.49
C ASN A 53 -37.03 -30.86 -18.96
N THR A 54 -37.35 -30.76 -17.68
CA THR A 54 -37.18 -29.52 -16.90
C THR A 54 -35.72 -29.11 -16.95
N LEU A 55 -35.39 -28.06 -17.71
CA LEU A 55 -34.07 -27.44 -17.63
C LEU A 55 -33.84 -26.89 -16.22
N ALA A 56 -32.63 -27.07 -15.70
CA ALA A 56 -32.28 -26.68 -14.34
C ALA A 56 -32.57 -25.20 -14.09
N ALA A 57 -32.93 -24.87 -12.85
CA ALA A 57 -33.10 -23.49 -12.44
C ALA A 57 -31.79 -22.73 -12.64
N ASN A 58 -31.75 -21.82 -13.61
CA ASN A 58 -30.69 -20.84 -13.74
C ASN A 58 -30.67 -20.03 -12.44
N LYS A 59 -29.65 -20.26 -11.62
CA LYS A 59 -29.38 -19.48 -10.42
C LYS A 59 -29.07 -18.06 -10.89
N VAL A 60 -30.07 -17.18 -10.83
CA VAL A 60 -29.95 -15.78 -11.21
C VAL A 60 -28.76 -15.20 -10.45
N VAL A 61 -27.75 -14.75 -11.19
CA VAL A 61 -26.56 -14.13 -10.60
C VAL A 61 -27.01 -12.85 -9.91
N GLU A 62 -26.48 -12.63 -8.71
CA GLU A 62 -26.85 -11.50 -7.86
C GLU A 62 -26.61 -10.20 -8.62
N ASN A 63 -27.67 -9.42 -8.81
CA ASN A 63 -27.67 -8.28 -9.73
C ASN A 63 -26.90 -7.13 -9.09
N ASP A 64 -25.61 -7.00 -9.46
CA ASP A 64 -24.66 -6.12 -8.78
C ASP A 64 -25.08 -4.65 -8.88
N SER A 65 -25.78 -4.19 -7.84
CA SER A 65 -26.57 -2.94 -7.85
C SER A 65 -25.72 -1.70 -7.58
N ILE A 66 -24.47 -1.75 -8.04
CA ILE A 66 -23.46 -0.71 -7.88
C ILE A 66 -23.69 0.35 -8.97
N ILE A 67 -24.34 1.45 -8.59
CA ILE A 67 -24.43 2.65 -9.43
C ILE A 67 -23.02 3.24 -9.55
N VAL A 68 -22.41 3.08 -10.72
CA VAL A 68 -21.17 3.77 -11.10
C VAL A 68 -21.50 5.26 -11.28
N ASP A 69 -20.75 6.12 -10.60
CA ASP A 69 -20.72 7.56 -10.85
C ASP A 69 -19.36 7.93 -11.49
N ASP A 70 -19.11 9.22 -11.71
CA ASP A 70 -17.84 9.77 -12.20
C ASP A 70 -17.01 10.42 -11.06
N PHE A 71 -17.31 10.08 -9.80
CA PHE A 71 -16.81 10.82 -8.65
C PHE A 71 -15.38 10.42 -8.27
N HIS A 72 -14.44 11.33 -8.55
CA HIS A 72 -13.03 11.20 -8.15
C HIS A 72 -12.77 11.93 -6.83
N TYR A 73 -11.99 11.30 -5.94
CA TYR A 73 -11.50 11.89 -4.70
C TYR A 73 -10.19 11.19 -4.27
N PRO A 74 -9.19 11.89 -3.74
CA PRO A 74 -9.08 13.35 -3.66
C PRO A 74 -8.92 13.98 -5.05
N VAL A 75 -8.94 15.30 -5.11
CA VAL A 75 -8.68 16.09 -6.32
C VAL A 75 -7.72 17.22 -5.98
N ASP A 76 -6.92 17.68 -6.95
CA ASP A 76 -5.85 18.65 -6.71
C ASP A 76 -6.33 19.95 -6.05
N SER A 77 -7.56 20.38 -6.36
CA SER A 77 -8.20 21.57 -5.76
C SER A 77 -8.61 21.42 -4.29
N ALA A 78 -8.53 20.21 -3.71
CA ALA A 78 -8.72 19.97 -2.28
C ALA A 78 -7.41 20.10 -1.48
N PHE A 79 -6.25 20.04 -2.15
CA PHE A 79 -4.94 20.16 -1.54
C PHE A 79 -4.65 21.61 -1.11
N THR A 80 -3.91 21.75 -0.01
CA THR A 80 -3.57 23.03 0.65
C THR A 80 -2.08 23.16 0.92
N THR A 81 -1.28 22.18 0.50
CA THR A 81 0.13 21.99 0.87
C THR A 81 0.81 21.24 -0.27
N LYS A 82 1.99 21.67 -0.70
CA LYS A 82 2.78 20.86 -1.64
C LYS A 82 3.36 19.65 -0.93
N VAL A 83 3.36 18.52 -1.63
CA VAL A 83 4.20 17.36 -1.30
C VAL A 83 5.06 17.02 -2.51
N LEU A 84 6.17 16.32 -2.30
CA LEU A 84 7.10 15.97 -3.37
C LEU A 84 7.92 14.72 -2.99
N PRO A 85 7.95 13.64 -3.78
CA PRO A 85 8.88 12.54 -3.57
C PRO A 85 10.31 12.92 -3.96
N THR A 86 11.30 12.16 -3.52
CA THR A 86 12.67 12.27 -4.05
C THR A 86 12.84 11.30 -5.23
N GLY A 87 13.41 11.76 -6.35
CA GLY A 87 13.50 10.96 -7.57
C GLY A 87 14.06 11.71 -8.78
N ILE A 88 13.68 11.23 -9.96
CA ILE A 88 13.77 11.93 -11.24
C ILE A 88 12.32 12.13 -11.75
N PHE A 89 12.07 13.27 -12.39
CA PHE A 89 10.76 13.75 -12.79
C PHE A 89 10.84 14.50 -14.13
N HIS A 90 9.70 14.58 -14.83
CA HIS A 90 9.55 15.39 -16.03
C HIS A 90 9.56 16.90 -15.73
N GLY A 91 9.72 17.72 -16.77
CA GLY A 91 10.07 19.13 -16.61
C GLY A 91 9.05 20.03 -15.91
N ASP A 92 7.77 19.68 -15.97
CA ASP A 92 6.62 20.39 -15.41
C ASP A 92 6.13 19.82 -14.07
N GLU A 93 6.54 18.60 -13.71
CA GLU A 93 6.13 17.90 -12.48
C GLU A 93 6.73 18.50 -11.20
N VAL A 94 7.83 19.25 -11.29
CA VAL A 94 8.50 19.87 -10.14
C VAL A 94 8.43 21.40 -10.24
N TRP A 95 7.83 22.02 -9.22
CA TRP A 95 7.73 23.49 -9.14
C TRP A 95 9.13 24.15 -9.18
N ASN A 96 9.30 25.13 -10.08
CA ASN A 96 10.56 25.88 -10.25
C ASN A 96 11.13 26.51 -8.96
N ASN A 97 10.33 26.67 -7.89
CA ASN A 97 10.77 27.20 -6.61
C ASN A 97 10.97 26.13 -5.50
N ALA A 98 10.90 24.84 -5.81
CA ALA A 98 10.90 23.76 -4.82
C ALA A 98 12.14 23.79 -3.89
N SER A 99 13.33 24.09 -4.40
CA SER A 99 14.57 24.18 -3.61
C SER A 99 14.68 25.39 -2.67
N VAL A 100 13.78 26.38 -2.77
CA VAL A 100 13.72 27.51 -1.82
C VAL A 100 12.51 27.45 -0.87
N LEU A 101 11.68 26.41 -0.99
CA LEU A 101 10.64 26.11 0.00
C LEU A 101 11.26 25.42 1.23
N GLN A 102 10.59 25.58 2.37
CA GLN A 102 10.93 24.86 3.59
C GLN A 102 10.15 23.54 3.63
N TRP A 103 10.84 22.42 3.83
CA TRP A 103 10.25 21.09 3.80
C TRP A 103 10.44 20.37 5.13
N PHE A 104 9.49 19.49 5.47
CA PHE A 104 9.73 18.35 6.34
C PHE A 104 9.80 17.08 5.49
N GLY A 105 10.82 16.25 5.68
CA GLY A 105 10.84 14.90 5.12
C GLY A 105 10.27 13.89 6.10
N LEU A 106 9.41 12.99 5.61
CA LEU A 106 9.08 11.74 6.30
C LEU A 106 10.19 10.73 5.99
N PHE A 107 11.08 10.51 6.95
CA PHE A 107 12.27 9.68 6.78
C PHE A 107 12.13 8.33 7.48
N LYS A 108 12.88 7.35 6.98
CA LYS A 108 13.05 6.02 7.57
C LYS A 108 14.53 5.78 7.89
N GLY A 109 14.89 5.96 9.16
CA GLY A 109 16.20 5.63 9.70
C GLY A 109 16.27 4.20 10.25
N GLN A 110 17.34 3.91 11.01
CA GLN A 110 17.55 2.57 11.60
C GLN A 110 16.56 2.26 12.73
N ASP A 111 16.23 3.24 13.57
CA ASP A 111 15.33 3.08 14.72
C ASP A 111 13.84 3.20 14.37
N GLY A 112 13.50 3.41 13.09
CA GLY A 112 12.13 3.56 12.60
C GLY A 112 11.92 4.82 11.78
N TYR A 113 10.72 5.39 11.87
CA TYR A 113 10.31 6.55 11.08
C TYR A 113 10.37 7.84 11.90
N TYR A 114 10.65 8.96 11.23
CA TYR A 114 10.68 10.28 11.85
C TYR A 114 10.31 11.38 10.85
N LEU A 115 9.73 12.48 11.36
CA LEU A 115 9.58 13.72 10.62
C LEU A 115 10.75 14.65 10.96
N LYS A 116 11.35 15.29 9.96
CA LYS A 116 12.43 16.26 10.18
C LYS A 116 12.47 17.36 9.14
N GLN A 117 12.68 18.60 9.58
CA GLN A 117 12.89 19.75 8.68
C GLN A 117 14.16 19.53 7.84
N THR A 118 14.06 19.79 6.54
CA THR A 118 15.11 19.50 5.57
C THR A 118 15.11 20.54 4.44
N GLU A 119 16.30 20.79 3.90
CA GLU A 119 16.46 21.44 2.60
C GLU A 119 16.53 20.37 1.51
N ILE A 120 16.24 20.76 0.27
CA ILE A 120 16.29 19.85 -0.88
C ILE A 120 17.19 20.42 -1.98
N LYS A 121 17.90 19.53 -2.66
CA LYS A 121 18.65 19.83 -3.87
C LYS A 121 17.78 19.51 -5.08
N THR A 122 17.65 20.47 -6.00
CA THR A 122 16.99 20.31 -7.30
C THR A 122 17.99 20.57 -8.42
N GLU A 123 18.19 19.61 -9.31
CA GLU A 123 19.08 19.76 -10.48
C GLU A 123 18.34 19.42 -11.77
N ARG A 124 18.68 20.11 -12.86
CA ARG A 124 18.19 19.77 -14.20
C ARG A 124 18.95 18.57 -14.73
N VAL A 125 18.23 17.57 -15.21
CA VAL A 125 18.75 16.30 -15.71
C VAL A 125 18.09 15.96 -17.05
N ASN A 126 18.69 15.02 -17.78
CA ASN A 126 18.14 14.52 -19.02
C ASN A 126 16.82 13.76 -18.76
N ASP A 127 15.82 14.05 -19.58
CA ASP A 127 14.49 13.44 -19.59
C ASP A 127 14.42 12.43 -20.73
N ALA A 128 14.41 11.12 -20.40
CA ALA A 128 14.50 10.06 -21.40
C ALA A 128 13.27 9.95 -22.34
N ILE A 129 12.19 10.69 -22.06
CA ILE A 129 10.96 10.71 -22.86
C ILE A 129 10.86 11.99 -23.70
N VAL A 130 11.39 13.12 -23.20
CA VAL A 130 11.23 14.46 -23.81
C VAL A 130 12.50 14.97 -24.50
N ASP A 131 13.71 14.65 -24.01
CA ASP A 131 14.96 15.18 -24.55
C ASP A 131 15.46 14.38 -25.77
N GLU A 132 15.68 15.06 -26.91
CA GLU A 132 16.17 14.41 -28.15
C GLU A 132 17.63 13.92 -28.06
N ASN A 133 18.39 14.34 -27.04
CA ASN A 133 19.80 13.96 -26.84
C ASN A 133 20.28 14.16 -25.38
N GLU A 134 21.36 13.48 -25.01
CA GLU A 134 21.94 13.49 -23.64
C GLU A 134 22.42 14.86 -23.12
N SER A 135 22.54 15.87 -23.98
CA SER A 135 22.99 17.22 -23.57
C SER A 135 21.83 18.13 -23.14
N ASP A 136 20.63 17.85 -23.64
CA ASP A 136 19.40 18.48 -23.18
C ASP A 136 18.98 17.93 -21.81
N LYS A 137 18.31 18.81 -21.05
CA LYS A 137 17.98 18.60 -19.63
C LYS A 137 16.62 19.20 -19.30
N THR A 138 15.56 18.66 -19.91
CA THR A 138 14.19 19.09 -19.64
C THR A 138 13.62 18.56 -18.34
N GLY A 139 14.19 17.50 -17.76
CA GLY A 139 13.75 16.90 -16.49
C GLY A 139 14.39 17.48 -15.23
N TRP A 140 13.98 16.96 -14.07
CA TRP A 140 14.43 17.32 -12.73
C TRP A 140 14.89 16.11 -11.93
N SER A 141 16.00 16.23 -11.19
CA SER A 141 16.32 15.36 -10.05
C SER A 141 16.06 16.10 -8.74
N VAL A 142 15.37 15.44 -7.81
CA VAL A 142 15.00 15.96 -6.48
C VAL A 142 15.58 15.07 -5.39
N GLN A 143 16.39 15.66 -4.51
CA GLN A 143 17.10 14.93 -3.44
C GLN A 143 16.96 15.68 -2.12
N ALA A 144 16.57 15.01 -1.05
CA ALA A 144 16.67 15.57 0.31
C ALA A 144 18.15 15.64 0.74
N LEU A 145 18.53 16.64 1.55
CA LEU A 145 19.89 16.68 2.12
C LEU A 145 20.12 15.68 3.29
N ASN A 146 19.06 15.02 3.73
CA ASN A 146 19.15 13.91 4.68
C ASN A 146 19.67 12.63 4.00
N LYS A 147 20.32 11.75 4.78
CA LYS A 147 20.95 10.50 4.29
C LYS A 147 20.05 9.27 4.43
N ASP A 148 19.03 9.34 5.30
CA ASP A 148 18.03 8.28 5.46
C ASP A 148 17.00 8.32 4.33
N SER A 149 16.36 7.17 4.05
CA SER A 149 15.37 7.06 2.98
C SER A 149 14.18 7.99 3.21
N CYS A 150 13.93 8.91 2.27
CA CYS A 150 12.76 9.79 2.26
C CYS A 150 11.57 9.06 1.63
N LEU A 151 10.41 9.07 2.29
CA LEU A 151 9.14 8.59 1.72
C LEU A 151 8.42 9.70 0.96
N ILE A 152 8.38 10.90 1.55
CA ILE A 152 7.76 12.09 0.97
C ILE A 152 8.35 13.34 1.63
N LEU A 153 8.44 14.44 0.88
CA LEU A 153 8.66 15.79 1.39
C LEU A 153 7.30 16.50 1.52
N ILE A 154 7.10 17.25 2.59
CA ILE A 154 5.87 17.99 2.89
C ILE A 154 6.26 19.47 3.11
N GLU A 155 5.62 20.39 2.40
CA GLU A 155 5.84 21.85 2.57
C GLU A 155 5.50 22.26 4.01
N SER A 156 6.33 23.09 4.63
CA SER A 156 6.33 23.34 6.08
C SER A 156 5.04 23.99 6.59
N LEU A 157 4.18 23.19 7.22
CA LEU A 157 2.97 23.67 7.91
C LEU A 157 3.27 24.10 9.37
N PRO A 158 2.57 25.11 9.93
CA PRO A 158 2.88 25.70 11.25
C PRO A 158 2.76 24.77 12.47
N PHE A 159 2.28 23.54 12.30
CA PHE A 159 2.11 22.54 13.35
C PHE A 159 3.03 21.32 13.20
N LEU A 160 3.79 21.23 12.11
CA LEU A 160 4.80 20.17 11.93
C LEU A 160 6.05 20.48 12.74
N THR A 161 6.67 19.44 13.29
CA THR A 161 7.82 19.53 14.21
C THR A 161 8.75 18.33 14.02
N ASP A 162 10.05 18.51 14.26
CA ASP A 162 11.02 17.41 14.33
C ASP A 162 10.59 16.40 15.41
N ARG A 163 10.24 15.17 15.00
CA ARG A 163 9.73 14.11 15.90
C ARG A 163 10.02 12.72 15.38
N ASN A 164 10.27 11.77 16.27
CA ASN A 164 10.14 10.35 15.95
C ASN A 164 8.65 10.00 15.79
N ILE A 165 8.29 9.21 14.78
CA ILE A 165 6.91 8.79 14.52
C ILE A 165 6.77 7.31 14.88
N GLN A 166 5.83 7.01 15.78
CA GLN A 166 5.40 5.63 15.96
C GLN A 166 4.54 5.22 14.75
N SER A 167 5.11 4.50 13.81
CA SER A 167 4.39 3.90 12.68
C SER A 167 3.63 2.63 13.07
N VAL A 168 2.55 2.28 12.36
CA VAL A 168 1.93 0.94 12.43
C VAL A 168 2.16 0.17 11.15
N LYS A 169 2.65 -1.07 11.26
CA LYS A 169 2.66 -2.00 10.12
C LYS A 169 1.24 -2.50 9.86
N LEU A 170 0.76 -2.34 8.63
CA LEU A 170 -0.52 -2.88 8.17
C LEU A 170 -0.44 -4.40 7.97
N SER A 171 -1.58 -5.08 8.12
CA SER A 171 -1.69 -6.52 7.80
C SER A 171 -1.80 -6.78 6.30
N ASN A 172 -2.27 -5.79 5.55
CA ASN A 172 -2.29 -5.74 4.09
C ASN A 172 -2.25 -4.25 3.67
N GLU A 173 -1.49 -3.95 2.62
CA GLU A 173 -1.27 -2.58 2.10
C GLU A 173 -2.20 -2.27 0.91
N PHE A 174 -2.75 -3.31 0.26
CA PHE A 174 -3.74 -3.21 -0.82
C PHE A 174 -5.11 -3.68 -0.31
N ILE A 175 -6.13 -2.81 -0.30
CA ILE A 175 -7.43 -3.11 0.32
C ILE A 175 -8.51 -3.20 -0.76
N TYR A 176 -8.79 -4.41 -1.26
CA TYR A 176 -9.78 -4.60 -2.33
C TYR A 176 -11.22 -4.41 -1.81
N PRO A 177 -12.21 -4.10 -2.67
CA PRO A 177 -13.61 -4.00 -2.26
C PRO A 177 -14.10 -5.17 -1.40
N GLY A 178 -14.75 -4.85 -0.27
CA GLY A 178 -15.19 -5.83 0.73
C GLY A 178 -14.14 -6.18 1.80
N ASP A 179 -12.87 -5.85 1.60
CA ASP A 179 -11.81 -6.10 2.57
C ASP A 179 -11.87 -5.07 3.72
N THR A 180 -11.31 -5.40 4.89
CA THR A 180 -11.20 -4.48 6.04
C THR A 180 -9.94 -4.75 6.85
N VAL A 181 -9.09 -3.73 6.98
CA VAL A 181 -7.92 -3.72 7.87
C VAL A 181 -8.31 -3.04 9.18
N SER A 182 -8.09 -3.70 10.31
CA SER A 182 -8.31 -3.13 11.65
C SER A 182 -6.97 -2.77 12.29
N ILE A 183 -6.85 -1.53 12.74
CA ILE A 183 -5.60 -0.95 13.27
C ILE A 183 -5.87 -0.48 14.70
N LYS A 184 -4.96 -0.73 15.65
CA LYS A 184 -4.99 -0.11 16.97
C LYS A 184 -3.78 0.80 17.13
N TYR A 185 -4.03 2.08 17.37
CA TYR A 185 -2.99 3.11 17.45
C TYR A 185 -3.31 4.15 18.53
N SER A 186 -2.33 4.52 19.35
CA SER A 186 -2.50 5.42 20.50
C SER A 186 -3.71 5.08 21.40
N GLY A 187 -4.04 3.79 21.51
CA GLY A 187 -5.24 3.29 22.22
C GLY A 187 -6.56 3.36 21.45
N ILE A 188 -6.64 4.18 20.39
CA ILE A 188 -7.78 4.30 19.47
C ILE A 188 -7.82 3.08 18.53
N ASN A 189 -9.02 2.60 18.22
CA ASN A 189 -9.24 1.58 17.19
C ASN A 189 -9.73 2.24 15.89
N TYR A 190 -9.08 1.90 14.78
CA TYR A 190 -9.41 2.36 13.43
C TYR A 190 -9.80 1.16 12.57
N LYS A 191 -10.67 1.40 11.58
CA LYS A 191 -10.97 0.45 10.51
C LYS A 191 -10.76 1.15 9.18
N ILE A 192 -9.90 0.60 8.32
CA ILE A 192 -9.78 1.00 6.92
C ILE A 192 -10.48 -0.08 6.08
N TYR A 193 -11.42 0.31 5.21
CA TYR A 193 -12.21 -0.64 4.41
C TYR A 193 -12.57 -0.07 3.05
N ALA A 194 -12.68 -0.95 2.06
CA ALA A 194 -13.03 -0.58 0.69
C ALA A 194 -14.43 -1.03 0.27
N LYS A 195 -15.05 -0.25 -0.60
CA LYS A 195 -16.26 -0.55 -1.36
C LYS A 195 -15.99 -0.40 -2.85
N GLY A 196 -16.92 -0.89 -3.68
CA GLY A 196 -16.79 -1.02 -5.13
C GLY A 196 -17.16 -2.44 -5.54
N GLY A 197 -17.08 -2.74 -6.83
CA GLY A 197 -17.14 -4.11 -7.35
C GLY A 197 -15.73 -4.65 -7.59
N LYS A 198 -15.56 -5.97 -7.51
CA LYS A 198 -14.32 -6.65 -7.90
C LYS A 198 -14.59 -8.00 -8.57
N LYS A 199 -13.82 -8.32 -9.61
CA LYS A 199 -13.93 -9.57 -10.39
C LYS A 199 -12.54 -10.15 -10.62
N GLN A 200 -12.35 -11.40 -10.20
CA GLN A 200 -11.07 -12.10 -10.40
C GLN A 200 -10.84 -12.34 -11.90
N ILE A 201 -9.63 -12.06 -12.38
CA ILE A 201 -9.30 -12.18 -13.80
C ILE A 201 -9.04 -13.67 -14.15
N PRO A 202 -9.68 -14.24 -15.20
CA PRO A 202 -9.47 -15.63 -15.58
C PRO A 202 -7.99 -15.94 -15.87
N ASN A 203 -7.48 -17.00 -15.25
CA ASN A 203 -6.08 -17.44 -15.30
C ASN A 203 -5.05 -16.51 -14.61
N GLN A 204 -5.48 -15.46 -13.91
CA GLN A 204 -4.62 -14.61 -13.07
C GLN A 204 -5.17 -14.61 -11.63
N PRO A 205 -4.81 -15.61 -10.79
CA PRO A 205 -5.48 -15.83 -9.51
C PRO A 205 -5.33 -14.66 -8.53
N ASP A 206 -4.23 -13.92 -8.62
CA ASP A 206 -3.90 -12.81 -7.71
C ASP A 206 -4.38 -11.44 -8.22
N TRP A 207 -5.02 -11.38 -9.40
CA TRP A 207 -5.46 -10.14 -10.05
C TRP A 207 -6.98 -9.98 -10.06
N PHE A 208 -7.43 -8.76 -9.81
CA PHE A 208 -8.83 -8.37 -9.80
C PHE A 208 -9.04 -7.11 -10.64
N GLU A 209 -9.99 -7.19 -11.57
CA GLU A 209 -10.66 -6.04 -12.16
C GLU A 209 -11.50 -5.36 -11.07
N VAL A 210 -11.36 -4.04 -10.89
CA VAL A 210 -11.98 -3.27 -9.79
C VAL A 210 -12.66 -2.04 -10.36
N TRP A 211 -13.90 -1.77 -9.92
CA TRP A 211 -14.67 -0.60 -10.37
C TRP A 211 -15.44 0.05 -9.23
N ASN A 212 -15.76 1.34 -9.42
CA ASN A 212 -16.48 2.19 -8.49
C ASN A 212 -15.88 2.18 -7.06
N TYR A 213 -14.56 2.15 -7.00
CA TYR A 213 -13.76 1.95 -5.80
C TYR A 213 -13.91 3.12 -4.83
N ARG A 214 -14.16 2.85 -3.55
CA ARG A 214 -14.15 3.84 -2.47
C ARG A 214 -13.48 3.30 -1.21
N LEU A 215 -12.37 3.92 -0.82
CA LEU A 215 -11.65 3.62 0.41
C LEU A 215 -12.12 4.54 1.53
N TYR A 216 -12.37 3.99 2.71
CA TYR A 216 -12.78 4.74 3.90
C TYR A 216 -11.92 4.40 5.11
N ILE A 217 -11.78 5.35 6.03
CA ILE A 217 -11.33 5.11 7.41
C ILE A 217 -12.42 5.54 8.40
N THR A 218 -12.66 4.72 9.43
CA THR A 218 -13.44 5.11 10.60
C THR A 218 -12.66 4.91 11.90
N ALA A 219 -12.97 5.72 12.91
CA ALA A 219 -12.35 5.67 14.23
C ALA A 219 -13.31 6.20 15.31
N THR A 220 -13.13 5.79 16.56
CA THR A 220 -13.83 6.42 17.70
C THR A 220 -12.87 7.37 18.43
N ILE A 221 -12.97 8.66 18.16
CA ILE A 221 -12.07 9.70 18.68
C ILE A 221 -12.82 10.52 19.74
N LYS A 222 -12.30 10.56 20.97
CA LYS A 222 -12.91 11.25 22.13
C LYS A 222 -14.39 10.87 22.35
N GLY A 223 -14.73 9.60 22.11
CA GLY A 223 -16.08 9.05 22.28
C GLY A 223 -17.03 9.26 21.09
N GLN A 224 -16.62 9.99 20.05
CA GLN A 224 -17.41 10.19 18.83
C GLN A 224 -16.92 9.24 17.72
N GLU A 225 -17.83 8.54 17.05
CA GLU A 225 -17.48 7.89 15.79
C GLU A 225 -17.23 8.95 14.71
N ARG A 226 -16.14 8.75 13.97
CA ARG A 226 -15.66 9.63 12.90
C ARG A 226 -15.43 8.83 11.65
N LYS A 227 -15.61 9.46 10.49
CA LYS A 227 -15.47 8.83 9.17
C LYS A 227 -14.86 9.79 8.17
N THR A 228 -13.85 9.32 7.44
CA THR A 228 -13.29 9.97 6.26
C THR A 228 -13.48 9.06 5.04
N LEU A 229 -13.89 9.63 3.90
CA LEU A 229 -13.63 9.05 2.59
C LEU A 229 -12.17 9.36 2.25
N LEU A 230 -11.35 8.33 2.03
CA LEU A 230 -9.95 8.51 1.65
C LEU A 230 -9.82 8.65 0.14
N ILE A 231 -10.44 7.74 -0.62
CA ILE A 231 -10.36 7.70 -2.08
C ILE A 231 -11.74 7.38 -2.66
N ALA A 232 -12.07 7.97 -3.80
CA ALA A 232 -13.08 7.51 -4.73
C ALA A 232 -12.52 7.51 -6.16
N GLN A 233 -12.72 6.42 -6.90
CA GLN A 233 -12.30 6.25 -8.30
C GLN A 233 -13.38 5.45 -9.03
N PRO A 234 -13.88 5.89 -10.20
CA PRO A 234 -14.99 5.23 -10.88
C PRO A 234 -14.55 3.93 -11.60
N ASN A 235 -13.32 3.91 -12.11
CA ASN A 235 -12.63 2.75 -12.69
C ASN A 235 -11.23 2.65 -12.05
N GLY A 236 -10.52 1.53 -12.23
CA GLY A 236 -9.10 1.42 -11.95
C GLY A 236 -8.37 0.84 -13.15
N ASP A 237 -7.49 1.63 -13.76
CA ASP A 237 -6.81 1.31 -15.01
C ASP A 237 -5.48 0.60 -14.72
N ASP A 238 -5.62 -0.68 -14.35
CA ASP A 238 -4.57 -1.68 -14.09
C ASP A 238 -3.65 -1.48 -12.87
N ARG A 239 -3.91 -0.48 -12.00
CA ARG A 239 -3.17 -0.30 -10.72
C ARG A 239 -4.08 -0.27 -9.49
N MET A 240 -3.70 -1.02 -8.45
CA MET A 240 -4.41 -1.09 -7.18
C MET A 240 -3.80 -0.15 -6.14
N ILE A 241 -4.65 0.59 -5.42
CA ILE A 241 -4.28 1.49 -4.32
C ILE A 241 -3.41 0.82 -3.26
N ASN A 242 -2.32 1.49 -2.89
CA ASN A 242 -1.38 1.07 -1.85
C ASN A 242 -1.29 2.10 -0.71
N ILE A 243 -1.43 1.66 0.55
CA ILE A 243 -1.17 2.50 1.73
C ILE A 243 0.31 2.36 2.14
N ILE A 244 1.14 3.32 1.70
CA ILE A 244 2.59 3.36 1.89
C ILE A 244 2.98 3.54 3.36
N PHE A 245 2.21 4.33 4.13
CA PHE A 245 2.52 4.63 5.54
C PHE A 245 1.27 4.88 6.39
N ALA A 246 1.38 4.55 7.68
CA ALA A 246 0.39 4.89 8.70
C ALA A 246 1.07 5.21 10.05
N GLY A 247 0.80 6.38 10.65
CA GLY A 247 1.40 6.84 11.91
C GLY A 247 1.14 8.34 12.19
N ASP A 248 1.45 8.81 13.40
CA ASP A 248 1.31 10.22 13.84
C ASP A 248 2.39 11.14 13.25
N ILE A 249 2.13 11.67 12.05
CA ILE A 249 3.01 12.62 11.33
C ILE A 249 2.89 14.01 11.95
N ASP A 250 1.67 14.48 12.19
CA ASP A 250 1.40 15.87 12.62
C ASP A 250 1.33 16.08 14.14
N GLY A 251 1.28 15.01 14.92
CA GLY A 251 1.79 15.01 16.28
C GLY A 251 0.78 15.09 17.43
N ASP A 252 -0.51 14.80 17.23
CA ASP A 252 -1.49 14.70 18.34
C ASP A 252 -1.85 13.26 18.77
N GLY A 253 -1.27 12.26 18.10
CA GLY A 253 -1.49 10.85 18.41
C GLY A 253 -2.71 10.24 17.73
N ILE A 254 -3.35 10.94 16.79
CA ILE A 254 -4.25 10.34 15.81
C ILE A 254 -3.40 9.69 14.68
N LEU A 255 -3.99 8.80 13.88
CA LEU A 255 -3.30 8.09 12.81
C LEU A 255 -3.40 8.86 11.48
N ASP A 256 -2.27 9.38 11.00
CA ASP A 256 -2.14 9.96 9.66
C ASP A 256 -1.72 8.89 8.63
N LEU A 257 -1.87 9.18 7.33
CA LEU A 257 -1.62 8.22 6.24
C LEU A 257 -0.84 8.87 5.07
N LEU A 258 0.03 8.08 4.44
CA LEU A 258 0.49 8.28 3.05
C LEU A 258 -0.10 7.16 2.20
N ILE A 259 -0.82 7.53 1.14
CA ILE A 259 -1.47 6.57 0.24
C ILE A 259 -1.07 6.92 -1.19
N ASP A 260 -0.70 5.93 -1.99
CA ASP A 260 -0.61 6.08 -3.44
C ASP A 260 -2.04 6.07 -4.01
N THR A 261 -2.54 7.25 -4.42
CA THR A 261 -3.92 7.45 -4.91
C THR A 261 -4.02 7.30 -6.44
N THR A 262 -3.09 6.56 -7.03
CA THR A 262 -3.00 6.31 -8.48
C THR A 262 -4.19 5.51 -9.01
N ASP A 263 -4.68 5.90 -10.18
CA ASP A 263 -5.68 5.19 -11.00
C ASP A 263 -5.08 4.47 -12.22
N ASP A 264 -3.96 4.97 -12.77
CA ASP A 264 -3.34 4.52 -14.03
C ASP A 264 -1.97 3.84 -13.80
N TYR A 265 -1.71 2.74 -14.53
CA TYR A 265 -0.46 1.96 -14.45
C TYR A 265 0.84 2.78 -14.54
N ASN A 266 0.91 3.81 -15.40
CA ASN A 266 2.09 4.65 -15.64
C ASN A 266 2.07 5.98 -14.87
N VAL A 267 1.24 6.11 -13.83
CA VAL A 267 1.16 7.29 -12.97
C VAL A 267 1.67 6.96 -11.56
N SER A 268 2.03 7.98 -10.78
CA SER A 268 2.18 7.88 -9.33
C SER A 268 1.51 9.11 -8.69
N ILE A 269 0.67 8.91 -7.66
CA ILE A 269 0.00 10.00 -6.91
C ILE A 269 0.13 9.78 -5.40
N PRO A 270 1.35 9.80 -4.82
CA PRO A 270 1.53 9.78 -3.37
C PRO A 270 0.86 11.01 -2.71
N THR A 271 -0.20 10.74 -1.94
CA THR A 271 -1.03 11.74 -1.26
C THR A 271 -0.97 11.57 0.27
N ILE A 272 -0.71 12.68 0.96
CA ILE A 272 -0.69 12.76 2.44
C ILE A 272 -2.06 13.18 2.98
N TYR A 273 -2.51 12.41 3.97
CA TYR A 273 -3.72 12.63 4.75
C TYR A 273 -3.35 12.85 6.21
N LEU A 274 -3.63 14.03 6.74
CA LEU A 274 -3.30 14.42 8.12
C LEU A 274 -4.56 14.61 8.96
N SER A 275 -4.47 14.30 10.25
CA SER A 275 -5.51 14.48 11.26
C SER A 275 -5.65 15.94 11.71
N LYS A 276 -4.57 16.73 11.61
CA LYS A 276 -4.59 18.19 11.49
C LYS A 276 -4.40 18.57 10.02
N PRO A 277 -5.35 19.28 9.36
CA PRO A 277 -6.44 20.07 9.93
C PRO A 277 -7.83 19.43 9.73
N ALA A 278 -7.99 18.13 9.97
CA ALA A 278 -9.26 17.44 9.75
C ALA A 278 -10.36 17.96 10.70
N ALA A 279 -11.55 18.20 10.15
CA ALA A 279 -12.64 18.89 10.83
C ALA A 279 -13.95 18.10 10.75
N ASN A 280 -15.07 18.67 11.21
CA ASN A 280 -16.43 18.27 10.82
C ASN A 280 -16.83 16.78 11.00
N GLY A 281 -16.10 16.00 11.80
CA GLY A 281 -16.34 14.55 12.00
C GLY A 281 -15.40 13.62 11.21
N GLU A 282 -14.43 14.19 10.49
CA GLU A 282 -13.36 13.47 9.77
C GLU A 282 -12.31 12.89 10.74
N VAL A 283 -11.67 11.80 10.31
CA VAL A 283 -10.52 11.17 11.00
C VAL A 283 -9.22 11.85 10.55
N VAL A 284 -9.07 12.01 9.23
CA VAL A 284 -7.98 12.69 8.52
C VAL A 284 -8.55 13.45 7.33
N LYS A 285 -7.78 14.39 6.77
CA LYS A 285 -8.09 15.13 5.54
C LYS A 285 -6.88 15.05 4.59
N PRO A 286 -7.06 14.81 3.27
CA PRO A 286 -5.98 15.01 2.30
C PRO A 286 -5.53 16.48 2.32
N ILE A 287 -4.22 16.70 2.43
CA ILE A 287 -3.61 18.05 2.43
C ILE A 287 -2.73 18.32 1.21
N GLY A 288 -2.22 17.29 0.55
CA GLY A 288 -1.31 17.42 -0.58
C GLY A 288 -1.03 16.07 -1.23
N GLY A 289 -1.11 16.04 -2.55
CA GLY A 289 -0.62 14.97 -3.42
C GLY A 289 0.35 15.53 -4.45
N HIS A 290 1.17 14.66 -5.02
CA HIS A 290 2.07 14.97 -6.12
C HIS A 290 1.84 13.96 -7.23
N LYS A 291 1.51 14.42 -8.43
CA LYS A 291 1.32 13.55 -9.60
C LYS A 291 2.59 13.56 -10.44
N SER A 292 3.09 12.38 -10.77
CA SER A 292 4.10 12.17 -11.82
C SER A 292 3.70 11.01 -12.74
N VAL A 293 4.29 10.96 -13.94
CA VAL A 293 4.21 9.82 -14.85
C VAL A 293 5.52 9.01 -14.84
N GLY A 294 5.49 7.78 -15.37
CA GLY A 294 6.67 6.92 -15.46
C GLY A 294 7.58 7.27 -16.65
N CYS A 295 8.88 7.30 -16.37
CA CYS A 295 9.98 7.49 -17.32
C CYS A 295 10.48 6.17 -17.95
#